data_AF-A0A9X2G4J9-F1
#
_entry.id   AF-A0A9X2G4J9-F1
#
_cell.length_a   1.000
_cell.length_b   1.000
_cell.length_c   1.000
_cell.angle_alpha   90.00
_cell.angle_beta   90.00
_cell.angle_gamma   90.00
#
_symmetry.space_group_name_H-M   'P 1'
#
loop_
_entity.id
_entity.type
_entity.pdbx_description
1 polymer ?
#
loop_
_entity_poly.entity_id
_entity_poly.type
_entity_poly.pdbx_seq_one_letter_code
_entity_poly.pdbx_strand_id
1 'polypeptide(L)'
;MSDLVASWLRTVVPTVWSAVIGTVLAWLAVHAGWVLDVLELLNIDPTSTAFTTGVVTLVLAAWYLGWRKLEPYIPDWLTRLVLGSAKMPTYAPVSSDGVHTITQLTPAERRLIEDVRATEGR
;
A
#
# COMPACT_ATOMS: atom_id res chain seq x y z
N MET A 1 15.83 -9.03 4.02
CA MET A 1 15.29 -7.71 4.42
C MET A 1 14.70 -7.89 5.79
N SER A 2 15.11 -7.11 6.80
CA SER A 2 14.62 -7.30 8.17
C SER A 2 13.16 -6.86 8.28
N ASP A 3 12.37 -7.54 9.11
CA ASP A 3 10.95 -7.24 9.34
C ASP A 3 10.73 -5.80 9.83
N LEU A 4 11.74 -5.23 10.49
CA LEU A 4 11.78 -3.82 10.90
C LEU A 4 11.71 -2.86 9.69
N VAL A 5 12.44 -3.14 8.60
CA VAL A 5 12.40 -2.31 7.39
C VAL A 5 11.03 -2.42 6.74
N ALA A 6 10.44 -3.61 6.67
CA ALA A 6 9.10 -3.80 6.11
C ALA A 6 8.01 -3.12 6.96
N SER A 7 8.13 -3.17 8.28
CA SER A 7 7.25 -2.47 9.22
C SER A 7 7.34 -0.96 9.04
N TRP A 8 8.56 -0.41 9.03
CA TRP A 8 8.78 1.03 8.86
C TRP A 8 8.28 1.55 7.51
N LEU A 9 8.50 0.79 6.42
CA LEU A 9 8.02 1.14 5.08
C LEU A 9 6.48 1.25 5.06
N ARG A 10 5.77 0.33 5.73
CA ARG A 10 4.30 0.36 5.78
C ARG A 10 3.72 1.54 6.58
N THR A 11 4.50 2.15 7.47
CA THR A 11 4.04 3.29 8.25
C THR A 11 4.43 4.62 7.61
N VAL A 12 5.67 4.74 7.13
CA VAL A 12 6.19 6.01 6.63
C VAL A 12 5.70 6.31 5.22
N VAL A 13 5.57 5.30 4.36
CA VAL A 13 5.15 5.50 2.97
C VAL A 13 3.75 6.12 2.88
N PRO A 14 2.72 5.62 3.60
CA PRO A 14 1.41 6.27 3.59
C PRO A 14 1.42 7.71 4.12
N THR A 15 2.24 8.00 5.13
CA THR A 15 2.37 9.36 5.68
C THR A 15 2.99 10.32 4.67
N VAL A 16 4.08 9.91 4.02
CA VAL A 16 4.74 10.71 2.97
C VAL A 16 3.79 10.95 1.81
N TRP A 17 3.06 9.92 1.36
CA TRP A 17 2.05 10.08 0.30
C TRP A 17 0.94 11.05 0.68
N SER A 18 0.42 10.96 1.91
CA SER A 18 -0.59 11.89 2.40
C SER A 18 -0.09 13.34 2.38
N ALA A 19 1.16 13.58 2.78
CA ALA A 19 1.75 14.91 2.74
C ALA A 19 1.93 15.42 1.31
N VAL A 20 2.39 14.57 0.39
CA VAL A 20 2.53 14.92 -1.04
C VAL A 20 1.18 15.26 -1.65
N ILE A 21 0.18 14.39 -1.47
CA ILE A 21 -1.18 14.61 -2.00
C ILE A 21 -1.78 15.89 -1.40
N GLY A 22 -1.69 16.08 -0.09
CA GLY A 22 -2.18 17.28 0.58
C GLY A 22 -1.52 18.56 0.04
N THR A 23 -0.21 18.53 -0.19
CA THR A 23 0.53 19.65 -0.78
C THR A 23 0.08 19.94 -2.21
N VAL A 24 -0.10 18.90 -3.03
CA VAL A 24 -0.60 19.03 -4.41
C VAL A 24 -2.01 19.60 -4.43
N LEU A 25 -2.90 19.13 -3.56
CA LEU A 25 -4.26 19.65 -3.45
C LEU A 25 -4.28 21.11 -2.99
N ALA A 26 -3.45 21.47 -2.00
CA ALA A 26 -3.32 22.86 -1.55
C ALA A 26 -2.78 23.77 -2.67
N TRP A 27 -1.77 23.31 -3.41
CA TRP A 27 -1.22 24.05 -4.54
C TRP A 27 -2.26 24.25 -5.66
N LEU A 28 -3.01 23.18 -5.99
CA LEU A 28 -4.10 23.22 -6.96
C LEU A 28 -5.22 24.18 -6.53
N ALA A 29 -5.59 24.18 -5.24
CA ALA A 29 -6.60 25.10 -4.74
C ALA A 29 -6.23 26.58 -4.95
N VAL A 30 -4.94 26.92 -4.86
CA VAL A 30 -4.45 28.29 -5.06
C VAL A 30 -4.32 28.64 -6.55
N HIS A 31 -3.83 27.73 -7.38
CA HIS A 31 -3.44 28.05 -8.77
C HIS A 31 -4.46 27.61 -9.83
N ALA A 32 -5.42 26.75 -9.47
CA ALA A 32 -6.39 26.17 -10.40
C ALA A 32 -7.83 26.66 -10.14
N GLY A 33 -8.01 27.80 -9.46
CA GLY A 33 -9.35 28.40 -9.24
C GLY A 33 -10.14 28.60 -10.53
N TRP A 34 -9.45 28.92 -11.63
CA TRP A 34 -10.02 29.08 -12.97
C TRP A 34 -10.74 27.82 -13.50
N VAL A 35 -10.42 26.63 -12.99
CA VAL A 35 -11.07 25.38 -13.41
C VAL A 35 -12.54 25.40 -13.02
N LEU A 36 -12.89 25.96 -11.86
CA LEU A 36 -14.29 26.07 -11.45
C LEU A 36 -15.05 27.02 -12.38
N ASP A 37 -14.45 28.15 -12.76
CA ASP A 37 -15.06 29.10 -13.69
C ASP A 37 -15.33 28.46 -15.07
N VAL A 38 -14.41 27.61 -15.55
CA VAL A 38 -14.58 26.88 -16.82
C VAL A 38 -15.65 25.79 -16.71
N LEU A 39 -15.71 25.07 -15.60
CA LEU A 39 -16.74 24.05 -15.37
C LEU A 39 -18.13 24.69 -15.29
N GLU A 40 -18.24 25.84 -14.62
CA GLU A 40 -19.46 26.62 -14.56
C GLU A 40 -19.88 27.12 -15.96
N LEU A 41 -18.94 27.66 -16.74
CA LEU A 41 -19.19 28.09 -18.12
C LEU A 41 -19.70 26.95 -19.01
N LEU A 42 -19.19 25.73 -18.80
CA LEU A 42 -19.59 24.54 -19.54
C LEU A 42 -20.82 23.84 -18.92
N ASN A 43 -21.37 24.38 -17.83
CA ASN A 43 -22.47 23.82 -17.06
C ASN A 43 -22.23 22.36 -16.65
N ILE A 44 -20.98 22.05 -16.28
CA ILE A 44 -20.53 20.73 -15.81
C ILE A 44 -20.57 20.72 -14.30
N ASP A 45 -21.33 19.78 -13.74
CA ASP A 45 -21.37 19.57 -12.29
C ASP A 45 -20.15 18.76 -11.81
N PRO A 46 -19.23 19.37 -11.04
CA PRO A 46 -18.04 18.70 -10.53
C PRO A 46 -18.36 17.62 -9.48
N THR A 47 -19.54 17.66 -8.87
CA THR A 47 -19.98 16.68 -7.87
C THR A 47 -20.62 15.44 -8.50
N SER A 48 -20.91 15.49 -9.80
CA SER A 48 -21.52 14.37 -10.50
C SER A 48 -20.60 13.13 -10.52
N THR A 49 -21.20 11.95 -10.36
CA THR A 49 -20.47 10.67 -10.39
C THR A 49 -19.74 10.45 -11.72
N ALA A 50 -20.33 10.90 -12.84
CA ALA A 50 -19.73 10.76 -14.16
C ALA A 50 -18.46 11.61 -14.30
N PHE A 51 -18.50 12.87 -13.84
CA PHE A 51 -17.34 13.75 -13.87
C PHE A 51 -16.22 13.22 -12.98
N THR A 52 -16.54 12.90 -11.72
CA THR A 52 -15.56 12.36 -10.76
C THR A 52 -14.93 11.06 -11.24
N THR A 53 -15.73 10.13 -11.76
CA THR A 53 -15.21 8.87 -12.34
C THR A 53 -14.32 9.14 -13.56
N GLY A 54 -14.72 10.07 -14.44
CA GLY A 54 -13.93 10.46 -15.61
C GLY A 54 -12.57 11.05 -15.22
N VAL A 55 -12.56 12.00 -14.28
CA VAL A 55 -11.34 12.63 -13.76
C VAL A 55 -10.44 11.60 -13.09
N VAL A 56 -10.99 10.74 -12.21
CA VAL A 56 -10.21 9.67 -11.55
C VAL A 56 -9.61 8.72 -12.59
N THR A 57 -10.37 8.29 -13.58
CA THR A 57 -9.89 7.42 -14.66
C THR A 57 -8.75 8.07 -15.43
N LEU A 58 -8.88 9.36 -15.74
CA LEU A 58 -7.88 10.12 -16.49
C LEU A 58 -6.60 10.32 -15.66
N VAL A 59 -6.73 10.65 -14.38
CA VAL A 59 -5.60 10.76 -13.45
C VAL A 59 -4.88 9.42 -13.31
N LEU A 60 -5.60 8.31 -13.17
CA LEU A 60 -5.01 6.97 -13.10
C LEU A 60 -4.30 6.58 -14.40
N ALA A 61 -4.89 6.89 -15.56
CA ALA A 61 -4.26 6.64 -16.85
C ALA A 61 -2.98 7.47 -17.02
N ALA A 62 -3.02 8.75 -16.68
CA ALA A 62 -1.86 9.64 -16.71
C ALA A 62 -0.76 9.16 -15.75
N TRP A 63 -1.14 8.74 -14.55
CA TRP A 63 -0.24 8.16 -13.56
C TRP A 63 0.46 6.92 -14.11
N TYR A 64 -0.31 5.96 -14.63
CA TYR A 64 0.22 4.73 -15.19
C TYR A 64 1.17 4.99 -16.38
N LEU A 65 0.77 5.87 -17.30
CA LEU A 65 1.60 6.23 -18.46
C LEU A 65 2.90 6.94 -18.03
N GLY A 66 2.81 7.84 -17.05
CA GLY A 66 3.97 8.50 -16.47
C GLY A 66 4.95 7.50 -15.87
N TRP A 67 4.45 6.58 -15.05
CA TRP A 67 5.27 5.52 -14.46
C TRP A 67 5.89 4.59 -15.50
N ARG A 68 5.14 4.20 -16.53
CA ARG A 68 5.65 3.37 -17.62
C ARG A 68 6.77 4.05 -18.42
N LYS A 69 6.73 5.39 -18.54
CA LYS A 69 7.80 6.15 -19.18
C LYS A 69 9.01 6.37 -18.29
N LEU A 70 8.80 6.44 -16.97
CA LEU A 70 9.87 6.59 -16.00
C LEU A 70 10.54 5.25 -15.62
N GLU A 71 9.86 4.12 -15.83
CA GLU A 71 10.38 2.76 -15.56
C GLU A 71 11.84 2.53 -16.02
N PRO A 72 12.28 2.90 -17.24
CA PRO A 72 13.67 2.70 -17.67
C PRO A 72 14.70 3.59 -16.95
N TYR A 73 14.27 4.65 -16.25
CA TYR A 73 15.15 5.61 -15.58
C TYR A 73 15.18 5.44 -14.06
N ILE A 74 14.30 4.61 -13.51
CA ILE A 74 14.14 4.46 -12.06
C ILE A 74 14.66 3.09 -11.60
N PRO A 75 15.42 3.03 -10.49
CA PRO A 75 15.76 1.76 -9.85
C PRO A 75 14.53 0.98 -9.36
N ASP A 76 14.56 -0.35 -9.49
CA ASP A 76 13.43 -1.24 -9.16
C ASP A 76 12.94 -1.13 -7.70
N TRP A 77 13.77 -0.60 -6.79
CA TRP A 77 13.37 -0.36 -5.41
C TRP A 77 12.43 0.85 -5.25
N LEU A 78 12.56 1.86 -6.12
CA LEU A 78 11.75 3.09 -6.05
C LEU A 78 10.39 2.90 -6.73
N THR A 79 10.32 2.14 -7.83
CA THR A 79 9.05 1.67 -8.41
C THR A 79 8.22 0.88 -7.39
N ARG A 80 8.85 0.00 -6.60
CA ARG A 80 8.18 -0.72 -5.51
C ARG A 80 7.70 0.17 -4.37
N LEU A 81 8.35 1.30 -4.13
CA LEU A 81 7.95 2.27 -3.11
C LEU A 81 6.73 3.09 -3.54
N VAL A 82 6.65 3.42 -4.83
CA VAL A 82 5.57 4.27 -5.35
C VAL A 82 4.35 3.47 -5.81
N LEU A 83 4.54 2.35 -6.51
CA LEU A 83 3.43 1.50 -6.97
C LEU A 83 2.93 0.54 -5.88
N GLY A 84 3.58 0.56 -4.71
CA GLY A 84 3.36 -0.41 -3.65
C GLY A 84 4.16 -1.69 -3.89
N SER A 85 4.67 -2.27 -2.80
CA SER A 85 5.38 -3.55 -2.84
C SER A 85 4.39 -4.67 -3.16
N ALA A 86 4.18 -4.96 -4.45
CA ALA A 86 3.42 -6.11 -4.94
C ALA A 86 4.16 -7.46 -4.75
N LYS A 87 5.14 -7.52 -3.84
CA LYS A 87 5.77 -8.79 -3.49
C LYS A 87 4.74 -9.64 -2.76
N MET A 88 4.24 -10.67 -3.43
CA MET A 88 3.34 -11.66 -2.83
C MET A 88 3.96 -12.19 -1.53
N PRO A 89 3.25 -12.16 -0.40
CA PRO A 89 3.70 -12.82 0.81
C PRO A 89 3.83 -14.33 0.53
N THR A 90 5.02 -14.88 0.75
CA THR A 90 5.24 -16.32 0.73
C THR A 90 4.71 -16.88 2.04
N TYR A 91 3.47 -17.35 2.04
CA TYR A 91 2.96 -18.13 3.15
C TYR A 91 3.62 -19.51 3.14
N ALA A 92 3.99 -20.01 4.31
CA ALA A 92 4.47 -21.38 4.43
C ALA A 92 3.42 -22.34 3.85
N PRO A 93 3.83 -23.40 3.14
CA PRO A 93 2.90 -24.39 2.62
C PRO A 93 2.07 -24.95 3.78
N VAL A 94 0.75 -25.01 3.58
CA VAL A 94 -0.15 -25.65 4.53
C VAL A 94 0.20 -27.14 4.52
N SER A 95 0.63 -27.67 5.67
CA SER A 95 0.82 -29.11 5.85
C SER A 95 -0.50 -29.85 5.56
N SER A 96 -0.44 -31.11 5.12
CA SER A 96 -1.62 -31.95 4.83
C SER A 96 -2.65 -32.01 5.96
N ASP A 97 -2.23 -31.65 7.17
CA ASP A 97 -3.02 -31.73 8.39
C ASP A 97 -3.67 -30.38 8.77
N GLY A 98 -3.55 -29.34 7.94
CA GLY A 98 -4.16 -28.01 8.17
C GLY A 98 -3.52 -27.20 9.31
N VAL A 99 -2.53 -27.76 10.01
CA VAL A 99 -1.80 -27.12 11.11
C VAL A 99 -0.49 -26.54 10.59
N HIS A 100 -0.28 -25.24 10.83
CA HIS A 100 1.01 -24.60 10.63
C HIS A 100 2.08 -25.31 11.48
N THR A 101 2.90 -26.15 10.86
CA THR A 101 3.96 -26.84 11.57
C THR A 101 5.08 -25.84 11.85
N ILE A 102 5.15 -25.33 13.09
CA ILE A 102 6.40 -24.81 13.65
C ILE A 102 7.35 -26.01 13.68
N THR A 103 8.07 -26.24 12.58
CA THR A 103 8.94 -27.42 12.40
C THR A 103 10.18 -27.36 13.28
N GLN A 104 10.45 -26.22 13.92
CA GLN A 104 11.49 -26.06 14.91
C GLN A 104 10.95 -25.31 16.12
N LEU A 105 10.47 -26.06 17.11
CA LEU A 105 10.36 -25.55 18.46
C LEU A 105 11.77 -25.29 18.98
N THR A 106 12.04 -24.06 19.40
CA THR A 106 13.25 -23.78 20.17
C THR A 106 13.24 -24.65 21.45
N PRO A 107 14.40 -25.00 22.02
CA PRO A 107 14.44 -25.78 23.25
C PRO A 107 13.64 -25.17 24.40
N ALA A 108 13.49 -23.84 24.41
CA ALA A 108 12.68 -23.12 25.40
C ALA A 108 11.17 -23.35 25.19
N GLU A 109 10.69 -23.26 23.95
CA GLU A 109 9.27 -23.52 23.64
C GLU A 109 8.90 -24.98 23.87
N ARG A 110 9.81 -25.92 23.60
CA ARG A 110 9.61 -27.35 23.92
C ARG A 110 9.40 -27.57 25.41
N ARG A 111 10.23 -26.95 26.26
CA ARG A 111 10.11 -27.05 27.72
C ARG A 111 8.81 -26.44 28.22
N LEU A 112 8.38 -25.32 27.66
CA LEU A 112 7.12 -24.66 28.04
C LEU A 112 5.92 -25.57 27.74
N ILE A 113 5.91 -26.24 26.59
CA ILE A 113 4.84 -27.17 26.21
C ILE A 113 4.83 -28.41 27.12
N GLU A 114 6.00 -28.93 27.47
CA GLU A 114 6.13 -30.05 28.40
C GLU A 114 5.62 -29.68 29.80
N ASP A 115 5.90 -28.47 30.28
CA ASP A 115 5.46 -27.97 31.58
C ASP A 115 3.93 -27.76 31.63
N VAL A 116 3.36 -27.13 30.61
CA VAL A 116 1.90 -26.94 30.50
C VAL A 116 1.16 -28.28 30.47
N ARG A 117 1.66 -29.25 29.69
CA ARG A 117 1.05 -30.59 29.62
C ARG A 117 1.16 -31.34 30.95
N ALA A 118 2.22 -31.12 31.74
CA ALA A 118 2.35 -31.68 33.08
C ALA A 118 1.36 -31.07 34.08
N THR A 119 0.98 -29.80 33.89
CA THR A 119 -0.02 -29.13 34.74
C THR A 119 -1.48 -29.44 34.36
N GLU A 120 -1.79 -29.66 33.08
CA GLU A 120 -3.16 -29.95 32.60
C GLU A 120 -3.54 -31.44 32.68
N GLY A 121 -2.57 -32.34 32.87
CA GLY A 121 -2.79 -33.79 32.99
C GLY A 121 -3.26 -34.28 34.37
N ARG A 122 -3.85 -33.40 35.20
CA ARG A 122 -4.42 -33.68 36.53
C ARG A 122 -5.86 -33.20 36.59
#